data_AF-A0AAU4EX19-F1
#
_entry.id   AF-A0AAU4EX19-F1
#
_cell.length_a   1.000
_cell.length_b   1.000
_cell.length_c   1.000
_cell.angle_alpha   90.00
_cell.angle_beta   90.00
_cell.angle_gamma   90.00
#
_symmetry.space_group_name_H-M   'P 1'
#
loop_
_entity.id
_entity.type
_entity.pdbx_description
1 polymer ?
#
loop_
_entity_poly.entity_id
_entity_poly.type
_entity_poly.pdbx_seq_one_letter_code
_entity_poly.pdbx_strand_id
1 'polypeptide(L)'
;MVMVSLSVLLGVFSAATGTWMATAEGNTSEAAAAALVLPNEPGGSGGTSGTDLNGHAQNHGGQQQPAPTTSAAAPTTSSAAPAPTETSTPPPPSTSEAPPTTKPAARVAPSVAGQVLDLVNVERGKAGCKALTEESHLTKAAQDYSDDMSARNFFSHTNPEGVTFDQRIKTAGYSKPGAENIAKGQTSAAQVMDSWMNSEGHRANILNCSLTKLGVGFTKAGNYWVQDFGY
;
A
#
# COMPACT_ATOMS: atom_id res chain seq x y z
N MET A 1 -17.46 -25.68 64.08
CA MET A 1 -16.13 -26.28 64.34
C MET A 1 -15.75 -27.05 63.08
N VAL A 2 -14.59 -26.71 62.53
CA VAL A 2 -14.05 -27.09 61.22
C VAL A 2 -13.51 -28.51 61.22
N MET A 3 -13.64 -29.25 60.11
CA MET A 3 -12.53 -30.05 59.57
C MET A 3 -12.74 -30.29 58.08
N VAL A 4 -11.97 -29.53 57.29
CA VAL A 4 -11.75 -29.73 55.86
C VAL A 4 -10.61 -30.74 55.73
N SER A 5 -10.85 -31.90 55.13
CA SER A 5 -9.79 -32.84 54.74
C SER A 5 -9.31 -32.51 53.33
N LEU A 6 -8.03 -32.16 53.25
CA LEU A 6 -7.28 -31.89 52.03
C LEU A 6 -6.71 -33.23 51.52
N SER A 7 -7.21 -33.75 50.40
CA SER A 7 -6.61 -34.89 49.71
C SER A 7 -5.78 -34.39 48.53
N VAL A 8 -4.46 -34.46 48.66
CA VAL A 8 -3.49 -34.25 47.60
C VAL A 8 -3.34 -35.56 46.81
N LEU A 9 -3.76 -35.57 45.55
CA LEU A 9 -3.52 -36.67 44.62
C LEU A 9 -2.31 -36.34 43.75
N LEU A 10 -1.20 -37.05 44.00
CA LEU A 10 -0.06 -37.15 43.09
C LEU A 10 -0.50 -37.89 41.82
N GLY A 11 -0.55 -37.18 40.70
CA GLY A 11 -0.66 -37.75 39.36
C GLY A 11 0.74 -37.92 38.74
N VAL A 12 1.14 -39.17 38.59
CA VAL A 12 2.40 -39.63 37.98
C VAL A 12 2.40 -39.33 36.47
N PHE A 13 3.45 -38.68 35.97
CA PHE A 13 3.73 -38.57 34.53
C PHE A 13 4.25 -39.92 34.01
N SER A 14 3.44 -40.64 33.24
CA SER A 14 3.93 -41.73 32.40
C SER A 14 4.53 -41.16 31.12
N ALA A 15 5.84 -41.34 30.95
CA ALA A 15 6.53 -41.11 29.69
C ALA A 15 6.14 -42.21 28.70
N ALA A 16 5.40 -41.84 27.65
CA ALA A 16 5.21 -42.68 26.48
C ALA A 16 6.29 -42.34 25.44
N THR A 17 7.26 -43.24 25.29
CA THR A 17 8.24 -43.26 24.21
C THR A 17 7.54 -43.63 22.90
N GLY A 18 7.14 -42.62 22.14
CA GLY A 18 6.68 -42.78 20.76
C GLY A 18 7.80 -42.44 19.78
N THR A 19 8.55 -43.45 19.36
CA THR A 19 9.49 -43.39 18.24
C THR A 19 8.73 -43.12 16.94
N TRP A 20 8.84 -41.90 16.42
CA TRP A 20 8.48 -41.60 15.03
C TRP A 20 9.77 -41.56 14.22
N MET A 21 9.99 -42.59 13.40
CA MET A 21 11.00 -42.54 12.35
C MET A 21 10.48 -41.63 11.23
N ALA A 22 11.02 -40.41 11.17
CA ALA A 22 10.92 -39.57 9.99
C ALA A 22 12.03 -40.00 9.01
N THR A 23 11.64 -40.66 7.93
CA THR A 23 12.46 -40.79 6.73
C THR A 23 12.64 -39.39 6.14
N ALA A 24 13.87 -38.89 6.22
CA ALA A 24 14.30 -37.66 5.58
C ALA A 24 14.44 -37.91 4.08
N GLU A 25 13.59 -37.26 3.28
CA GLU A 25 13.76 -37.15 1.84
C GLU A 25 13.34 -35.71 1.45
N GLY A 26 14.30 -34.91 0.96
CA GLY A 26 14.01 -33.77 0.08
C GLY A 26 13.88 -32.37 0.68
N ASN A 27 14.96 -31.86 1.26
CA ASN A 27 15.17 -30.43 1.50
C ASN A 27 15.57 -29.71 0.19
N THR A 28 14.68 -28.88 -0.38
CA THR A 28 15.07 -27.74 -1.24
C THR A 28 14.03 -26.62 -1.15
N SER A 29 14.28 -25.69 -0.23
CA SER A 29 13.76 -24.33 -0.26
C SER A 29 14.41 -23.58 -1.43
N GLU A 30 13.72 -23.47 -2.56
CA GLU A 30 14.20 -22.69 -3.71
C GLU A 30 13.83 -21.21 -3.58
N ALA A 31 14.88 -20.43 -3.30
CA ALA A 31 15.20 -19.12 -3.84
C ALA A 31 14.22 -17.95 -3.63
N ALA A 32 14.51 -17.15 -2.60
CA ALA A 32 14.43 -15.70 -2.73
C ALA A 32 15.41 -15.25 -3.83
N ALA A 33 14.92 -15.05 -5.05
CA ALA A 33 15.68 -14.40 -6.11
C ALA A 33 15.58 -12.88 -5.91
N ALA A 34 16.53 -12.32 -5.16
CA ALA A 34 16.79 -10.89 -5.15
C ALA A 34 17.57 -10.52 -6.42
N ALA A 35 16.88 -10.00 -7.44
CA ALA A 35 17.53 -9.35 -8.56
C ALA A 35 17.87 -7.90 -8.16
N LEU A 36 19.09 -7.68 -7.65
CA LEU A 36 19.71 -6.35 -7.60
C LEU A 36 20.01 -5.90 -9.03
N VAL A 37 19.31 -4.88 -9.53
CA VAL A 37 19.74 -4.13 -10.71
C VAL A 37 20.49 -2.89 -10.23
N LEU A 38 21.80 -2.87 -10.46
CA LEU A 38 22.65 -1.69 -10.32
C LEU A 38 22.36 -0.72 -11.48
N PRO A 39 22.39 0.62 -11.28
CA PRO A 39 22.36 1.56 -12.38
C PRO A 39 23.72 1.59 -13.12
N ASN A 40 23.67 1.49 -14.45
CA ASN A 40 24.80 1.70 -15.35
C ASN A 40 25.25 3.18 -15.28
N GLU A 41 26.52 3.39 -14.92
CA GLU A 41 27.27 4.62 -15.18
C GLU A 41 27.75 4.62 -16.66
N PRO A 42 27.62 5.71 -17.43
CA PRO A 42 28.35 5.82 -18.69
C PRO A 42 29.75 6.41 -18.43
N GLY A 43 30.77 5.54 -18.50
CA GLY A 43 32.17 5.94 -18.62
C GLY A 43 32.45 6.53 -20.01
N GLY A 44 33.13 7.68 -20.03
CA GLY A 44 33.61 8.33 -21.26
C GLY A 44 34.95 7.77 -21.75
N SER A 45 35.29 8.07 -23.02
CA SER A 45 36.54 8.74 -23.44
C SER A 45 36.76 8.69 -24.97
N GLY A 46 37.22 9.82 -25.51
CA GLY A 46 37.98 9.94 -26.77
C GLY A 46 37.18 10.43 -27.98
N GLY A 47 37.53 11.50 -28.71
CA GLY A 47 38.66 12.41 -28.61
C GLY A 47 38.75 13.34 -29.84
N THR A 48 39.33 14.52 -29.59
CA THR A 48 40.14 15.37 -30.49
C THR A 48 39.52 16.32 -31.53
N SER A 49 40.09 17.53 -31.48
CA SER A 49 40.43 18.47 -32.56
C SER A 49 39.46 19.61 -32.89
N GLY A 50 39.94 20.84 -32.69
CA GLY A 50 39.33 22.09 -33.17
C GLY A 50 39.84 23.32 -32.43
N THR A 51 40.98 23.85 -32.87
CA THR A 51 41.65 25.08 -32.43
C THR A 51 40.91 26.36 -32.85
N ASP A 52 41.32 27.49 -32.24
CA ASP A 52 41.18 28.91 -32.65
C ASP A 52 40.12 29.74 -31.89
N LEU A 53 40.51 30.62 -30.96
CA LEU A 53 41.25 31.90 -31.00
C LEU A 53 40.30 33.12 -30.90
N ASN A 54 40.58 33.92 -29.88
CA ASN A 54 40.45 35.39 -29.82
C ASN A 54 39.09 36.07 -29.49
N GLY A 55 39.01 36.55 -28.24
CA GLY A 55 38.70 37.93 -27.81
C GLY A 55 37.47 38.66 -28.36
N HIS A 56 36.66 39.24 -27.45
CA HIS A 56 36.41 40.68 -27.34
C HIS A 56 35.60 40.97 -26.07
N ALA A 57 36.07 41.93 -25.28
CA ALA A 57 35.36 42.52 -24.15
C ALA A 57 34.15 43.34 -24.62
N GLN A 58 33.09 43.42 -23.81
CA GLN A 58 32.56 44.70 -23.32
C GLN A 58 31.47 44.53 -22.25
N ASN A 59 31.65 45.31 -21.19
CA ASN A 59 30.74 45.67 -20.11
C ASN A 59 29.78 46.77 -20.60
N HIS A 60 28.54 46.83 -20.07
CA HIS A 60 27.57 47.95 -19.89
C HIS A 60 26.16 47.30 -19.92
N GLY A 61 25.17 47.52 -19.06
CA GLY A 61 24.83 48.48 -18.00
C GLY A 61 23.28 48.56 -17.95
N GLY A 62 22.66 48.74 -16.77
CA GLY A 62 21.23 49.08 -16.60
C GLY A 62 20.37 48.00 -15.93
N GLN A 63 19.97 48.10 -14.64
CA GLN A 63 18.85 48.91 -14.10
C GLN A 63 17.50 48.43 -14.71
N GLN A 64 16.49 47.89 -14.03
CA GLN A 64 15.86 48.22 -12.74
C GLN A 64 14.89 47.11 -12.29
N GLN A 65 14.78 46.92 -10.97
CA GLN A 65 13.61 46.35 -10.29
C GLN A 65 12.63 47.47 -9.95
N PRO A 66 11.31 47.20 -9.89
CA PRO A 66 10.64 47.40 -8.60
C PRO A 66 9.54 46.36 -8.26
N ALA A 67 9.32 46.18 -6.96
CA ALA A 67 8.10 45.66 -6.31
C ALA A 67 7.77 46.65 -5.15
N PRO A 68 6.66 46.53 -4.39
CA PRO A 68 5.30 46.04 -4.65
C PRO A 68 4.23 47.14 -4.35
N THR A 69 2.94 46.90 -4.60
CA THR A 69 1.86 47.73 -4.02
C THR A 69 0.74 46.90 -3.40
N THR A 70 0.56 47.15 -2.11
CA THR A 70 -0.51 46.76 -1.20
C THR A 70 -1.84 47.42 -1.57
N SER A 71 -2.97 46.73 -1.42
CA SER A 71 -4.25 47.38 -1.16
C SER A 71 -5.17 46.44 -0.38
N ALA A 72 -5.52 46.87 0.83
CA ALA A 72 -6.50 46.27 1.73
C ALA A 72 -7.64 47.27 1.92
N ALA A 73 -8.90 46.83 1.84
CA ALA A 73 -10.04 47.48 2.50
C ALA A 73 -11.32 46.61 2.42
N ALA A 74 -11.80 46.20 3.59
CA ALA A 74 -13.22 46.03 3.96
C ALA A 74 -13.42 46.89 5.24
N PRO A 75 -14.62 47.12 5.83
CA PRO A 75 -15.98 46.63 5.53
C PRO A 75 -17.06 47.76 5.55
N THR A 76 -18.33 47.46 5.22
CA THR A 76 -19.48 48.26 5.69
C THR A 76 -20.67 47.38 6.04
N THR A 77 -21.07 47.44 7.31
CA THR A 77 -22.32 46.96 7.89
C THR A 77 -23.49 47.85 7.49
N SER A 78 -24.66 47.28 7.17
CA SER A 78 -25.93 48.01 7.14
C SER A 78 -27.02 47.21 7.84
N SER A 79 -27.53 47.79 8.92
CA SER A 79 -28.64 47.36 9.77
C SER A 79 -29.94 48.01 9.27
N ALA A 80 -31.02 47.23 9.13
CA ALA A 80 -32.39 47.75 9.17
C ALA A 80 -33.43 46.62 9.36
N ALA A 81 -34.18 46.71 10.46
CA ALA A 81 -35.50 46.14 10.73
C ALA A 81 -36.40 47.34 11.16
N PRO A 82 -37.75 47.34 11.05
CA PRO A 82 -38.66 46.24 11.44
C PRO A 82 -39.89 45.99 10.51
N ALA A 83 -40.74 45.06 10.96
CA ALA A 83 -41.88 44.38 10.32
C ALA A 83 -43.11 45.26 9.94
N PRO A 84 -44.12 44.69 9.24
CA PRO A 84 -45.23 44.08 9.99
C PRO A 84 -45.77 42.75 9.45
N THR A 85 -46.55 42.15 10.34
CA THR A 85 -47.29 40.89 10.38
C THR A 85 -48.36 40.76 9.30
N GLU A 86 -48.44 39.61 8.61
CA GLU A 86 -49.73 39.04 8.17
C GLU A 86 -49.74 37.51 8.29
N THR A 87 -50.84 37.05 8.90
CA THR A 87 -51.22 35.69 9.26
C THR A 87 -51.68 34.91 8.04
N SER A 88 -51.20 33.68 7.84
CA SER A 88 -51.90 32.68 7.01
C SER A 88 -51.52 31.23 7.37
N THR A 89 -52.47 30.59 8.06
CA THR A 89 -52.92 29.19 7.95
C THR A 89 -51.96 28.03 8.27
N PRO A 90 -52.28 27.18 9.27
CA PRO A 90 -51.50 25.98 9.59
C PRO A 90 -51.71 24.82 8.59
N PRO A 91 -50.66 24.06 8.23
CA PRO A 91 -50.80 22.80 7.50
C PRO A 91 -51.36 21.68 8.40
N PRO A 92 -52.03 20.65 7.82
CA PRO A 92 -52.64 19.55 8.56
C PRO A 92 -51.61 18.68 9.30
N PRO A 93 -52.01 17.90 10.32
CA PRO A 93 -51.09 17.11 11.12
C PRO A 93 -50.40 16.03 10.28
N SER A 94 -49.07 16.09 10.23
CA SER A 94 -48.24 14.99 9.72
C SER A 94 -48.37 13.80 10.64
N THR A 95 -48.84 12.68 10.08
CA THR A 95 -48.81 11.36 10.67
C THR A 95 -47.36 11.04 11.06
N SER A 96 -47.12 10.85 12.36
CA SER A 96 -45.84 10.40 12.91
C SER A 96 -45.57 8.97 12.47
N GLU A 97 -44.75 8.78 11.45
CA GLU A 97 -44.19 7.47 11.08
C GLU A 97 -43.11 7.09 12.11
N ALA A 98 -43.23 5.88 12.67
CA ALA A 98 -42.33 5.34 13.67
C ALA A 98 -40.90 5.16 13.10
N PRO A 99 -39.83 5.30 13.91
CA PRO A 99 -38.47 5.13 13.44
C PRO A 99 -38.22 3.68 12.97
N PRO A 100 -37.54 3.46 11.83
CA PRO A 100 -37.17 2.12 11.41
C PRO A 100 -36.16 1.53 12.38
N THR A 101 -36.45 0.34 12.89
CA THR A 101 -35.52 -0.47 13.69
C THR A 101 -34.37 -0.92 12.78
N THR A 102 -33.23 -0.24 12.86
CA THR A 102 -32.01 -0.65 12.16
C THR A 102 -31.48 -1.95 12.77
N LYS A 103 -31.72 -3.06 12.07
CA LYS A 103 -30.99 -4.33 12.21
C LYS A 103 -29.48 -4.05 12.23
N PRO A 104 -28.69 -4.58 13.19
CA PRO A 104 -27.24 -4.39 13.20
C PRO A 104 -26.62 -4.86 11.89
N ALA A 105 -25.90 -3.97 11.21
CA ALA A 105 -25.13 -4.33 10.02
C ALA A 105 -24.12 -5.42 10.39
N ALA A 106 -24.21 -6.57 9.73
CA ALA A 106 -23.26 -7.65 9.90
C ALA A 106 -21.85 -7.13 9.58
N ARG A 107 -20.92 -7.29 10.52
CA ARG A 107 -19.51 -6.95 10.33
C ARG A 107 -18.95 -7.84 9.22
N VAL A 108 -18.79 -7.29 8.02
CA VAL A 108 -18.17 -7.99 6.88
C VAL A 108 -16.72 -8.34 7.30
N ALA A 109 -16.36 -9.61 7.21
CA ALA A 109 -14.98 -10.04 7.46
C ALA A 109 -14.04 -9.39 6.43
N PRO A 110 -12.85 -8.92 6.83
CA PRO A 110 -11.93 -8.28 5.90
C PRO A 110 -11.50 -9.26 4.80
N SER A 111 -11.37 -8.74 3.58
CA SER A 111 -10.77 -9.49 2.47
C SER A 111 -9.31 -9.83 2.80
N VAL A 112 -8.77 -10.86 2.15
CA VAL A 112 -7.34 -11.21 2.26
C VAL A 112 -6.45 -10.02 1.88
N ALA A 113 -6.84 -9.25 0.86
CA ALA A 113 -6.18 -8.00 0.49
C ALA A 113 -6.18 -6.96 1.63
N GLY A 114 -7.33 -6.77 2.30
CA GLY A 114 -7.46 -5.89 3.46
C GLY A 114 -6.56 -6.33 4.63
N GLN A 115 -6.44 -7.63 4.87
CA GLN A 115 -5.52 -8.16 5.89
C GLN A 115 -4.06 -7.83 5.58
N VAL A 116 -3.64 -7.93 4.31
CA VAL A 116 -2.28 -7.55 3.90
C VAL A 116 -2.06 -6.06 4.09
N LEU A 117 -3.00 -5.20 3.69
CA LEU A 117 -2.90 -3.75 3.88
C LEU A 117 -2.75 -3.38 5.37
N ASP A 118 -3.53 -4.01 6.25
CA ASP A 118 -3.44 -3.78 7.69
C ASP A 118 -2.03 -4.14 8.22
N LEU A 119 -1.50 -5.30 7.82
CA LEU A 119 -0.16 -5.76 8.23
C LEU A 119 0.95 -4.86 7.70
N VAL A 120 0.85 -4.40 6.44
CA VAL A 120 1.77 -3.41 5.86
C VAL A 120 1.77 -2.13 6.67
N ASN A 121 0.59 -1.64 7.05
CA ASN A 121 0.46 -0.41 7.82
C ASN A 121 0.98 -0.56 9.27
N VAL A 122 0.91 -1.75 9.86
CA VAL A 122 1.59 -2.05 11.13
C VAL A 122 3.11 -1.90 10.98
N GLU A 123 3.72 -2.50 9.97
CA GLU A 123 5.17 -2.39 9.76
C GLU A 123 5.62 -0.96 9.41
N ARG A 124 4.84 -0.27 8.58
CA ARG A 124 5.08 1.14 8.24
C ARG A 124 4.99 2.06 9.46
N GLY A 125 4.04 1.80 10.36
CA GLY A 125 3.90 2.52 11.62
C GLY A 125 5.14 2.35 12.52
N LYS A 126 5.71 1.15 12.60
CA LYS A 126 6.96 0.88 13.34
C LYS A 126 8.15 1.64 12.76
N ALA A 127 8.18 1.83 11.44
CA ALA A 127 9.23 2.58 10.73
C ALA A 127 8.99 4.11 10.69
N GLY A 128 7.89 4.61 11.24
CA GLY A 128 7.54 6.04 11.20
C GLY A 128 7.00 6.53 9.86
N CYS A 129 6.64 5.63 8.94
CA CYS A 129 5.99 5.99 7.68
C CYS A 129 4.48 6.23 7.88
N LYS A 130 3.89 7.04 6.98
CA LYS A 130 2.43 7.16 6.88
C LYS A 130 1.82 5.85 6.38
N ALA A 131 0.61 5.56 6.84
CA ALA A 131 -0.19 4.44 6.34
C ALA A 131 -0.48 4.59 4.84
N LEU A 132 -0.41 3.48 4.11
CA LEU A 132 -0.89 3.39 2.73
C LEU A 132 -2.41 3.32 2.72
N THR A 133 -3.00 3.83 1.64
CA THR A 133 -4.42 3.65 1.34
C THR A 133 -4.59 2.70 0.17
N GLU A 134 -5.59 1.84 0.23
CA GLU A 134 -5.96 1.01 -0.92
C GLU A 134 -6.31 1.87 -2.14
N GLU A 135 -5.92 1.41 -3.33
CA GLU A 135 -6.23 2.05 -4.60
C GLU A 135 -6.72 1.01 -5.61
N SER A 136 -7.89 1.24 -6.19
CA SER A 136 -8.60 0.22 -6.96
C SER A 136 -7.95 -0.15 -8.28
N HIS A 137 -7.25 0.78 -8.94
CA HIS A 137 -6.54 0.48 -10.19
C HIS A 137 -5.28 -0.36 -9.92
N LEU A 138 -4.56 -0.08 -8.82
CA LEU A 138 -3.47 -0.94 -8.34
C LEU A 138 -3.99 -2.33 -7.95
N THR A 139 -5.10 -2.42 -7.20
CA THR A 139 -5.70 -3.71 -6.85
C THR A 139 -6.09 -4.49 -8.09
N LYS A 140 -6.65 -3.82 -9.10
CA LYS A 140 -6.96 -4.45 -10.39
C LYS A 140 -5.70 -4.97 -11.10
N ALA A 141 -4.66 -4.16 -11.21
CA ALA A 141 -3.39 -4.56 -11.85
C ALA A 141 -2.78 -5.77 -11.14
N ALA A 142 -2.72 -5.74 -9.81
CA ALA A 142 -2.18 -6.81 -9.00
C ALA A 142 -2.98 -8.11 -9.13
N GLN A 143 -4.32 -8.02 -9.12
CA GLN A 143 -5.19 -9.20 -9.24
C GLN A 143 -5.11 -9.82 -10.64
N ASP A 144 -5.20 -9.01 -11.69
CA ASP A 144 -5.06 -9.49 -13.06
C ASP A 144 -3.71 -10.20 -13.24
N TYR A 145 -2.65 -9.70 -12.61
CA TYR A 145 -1.31 -10.26 -12.73
C TYR A 145 -1.09 -11.53 -11.90
N SER A 146 -1.67 -11.63 -10.70
CA SER A 146 -1.65 -12.89 -9.94
C SER A 146 -2.39 -14.00 -10.68
N ASP A 147 -3.51 -13.66 -11.35
CA ASP A 147 -4.26 -14.59 -12.19
C ASP A 147 -3.47 -14.98 -13.44
N ASP A 148 -2.78 -14.04 -14.07
CA ASP A 148 -1.93 -14.29 -15.25
C ASP A 148 -0.77 -15.26 -14.94
N MET A 149 -0.02 -14.98 -13.86
CA MET A 149 1.04 -15.86 -13.37
C MET A 149 0.53 -17.26 -13.05
N SER A 150 -0.64 -17.35 -12.43
CA SER A 150 -1.29 -18.62 -12.11
C SER A 150 -1.69 -19.39 -13.37
N ALA A 151 -2.40 -18.74 -14.30
CA ALA A 151 -2.95 -19.36 -15.50
C ALA A 151 -1.87 -19.86 -16.46
N ARG A 152 -0.76 -19.13 -16.56
CA ARG A 152 0.35 -19.43 -17.49
C ARG A 152 1.56 -20.05 -16.80
N ASN A 153 1.47 -20.34 -15.50
CA ASN A 153 2.50 -21.00 -14.70
C ASN A 153 3.89 -20.36 -14.83
N PHE A 154 3.97 -19.05 -14.64
CA PHE A 154 5.24 -18.31 -14.55
C PHE A 154 5.31 -17.50 -13.26
N PHE A 155 6.53 -17.12 -12.85
CA PHE A 155 6.76 -16.29 -11.66
C PHE A 155 7.87 -15.29 -11.96
N SER A 156 7.48 -14.06 -12.28
CA SER A 156 8.37 -12.98 -12.73
C SER A 156 7.64 -11.65 -12.59
N HIS A 157 8.37 -10.55 -12.41
CA HIS A 157 7.83 -9.18 -12.45
C HIS A 157 7.44 -8.72 -13.87
N THR A 158 7.99 -9.39 -14.88
CA THR A 158 7.74 -9.13 -16.30
C THR A 158 7.10 -10.37 -16.91
N ASN A 159 5.99 -10.18 -17.62
CA ASN A 159 5.30 -11.29 -18.25
C ASN A 159 6.11 -11.84 -19.46
N PRO A 160 5.79 -13.04 -19.97
CA PRO A 160 6.43 -13.62 -21.15
C PRO A 160 6.44 -12.73 -22.40
N GLU A 161 5.51 -11.78 -22.51
CA GLU A 161 5.43 -10.80 -23.59
C GLU A 161 6.33 -9.57 -23.37
N GLY A 162 7.03 -9.48 -22.23
CA GLY A 162 7.90 -8.35 -21.89
C GLY A 162 7.20 -7.19 -21.18
N VAL A 163 5.92 -7.33 -20.81
CA VAL A 163 5.14 -6.28 -20.14
C VAL A 163 5.54 -6.20 -18.66
N THR A 164 6.03 -5.04 -18.25
CA THR A 164 6.51 -4.73 -16.90
C THR A 164 5.39 -4.30 -15.95
N PHE A 165 5.64 -4.31 -14.64
CA PHE A 165 4.64 -3.93 -13.63
C PHE A 165 4.13 -2.50 -13.81
N ASP A 166 5.01 -1.55 -14.12
CA ASP A 166 4.61 -0.15 -14.32
C ASP A 166 3.72 0.02 -15.55
N GLN A 167 3.94 -0.77 -16.61
CA GLN A 167 3.07 -0.79 -17.79
C GLN A 167 1.71 -1.40 -17.48
N ARG A 168 1.65 -2.50 -16.72
CA ARG A 168 0.37 -3.10 -16.26
C ARG A 168 -0.42 -2.13 -15.40
N ILE A 169 0.23 -1.48 -14.43
CA ILE A 169 -0.37 -0.47 -13.55
C ILE A 169 -0.92 0.71 -14.36
N LYS A 170 -0.14 1.23 -15.33
CA LYS A 170 -0.60 2.31 -16.23
C LYS A 170 -1.78 1.88 -17.08
N THR A 171 -1.77 0.65 -17.58
CA THR A 171 -2.86 0.08 -18.38
C THR A 171 -4.14 -0.07 -17.56
N ALA A 172 -4.01 -0.38 -16.26
CA ALA A 172 -5.13 -0.42 -15.33
C ALA A 172 -5.67 0.98 -14.97
N GLY A 173 -5.03 2.08 -15.41
CA GLY A 173 -5.50 3.45 -15.22
C GLY A 173 -4.79 4.23 -14.12
N TYR A 174 -3.77 3.67 -13.46
CA TYR A 174 -3.01 4.38 -12.43
C TYR A 174 -1.73 5.02 -13.00
N SER A 175 -1.57 6.33 -12.81
CA SER A 175 -0.55 7.11 -13.51
C SER A 175 0.84 7.13 -12.84
N LYS A 176 0.97 6.71 -11.57
CA LYS A 176 2.18 6.89 -10.77
C LYS A 176 2.72 5.59 -10.13
N PRO A 177 3.02 4.55 -10.91
CA PRO A 177 3.56 3.30 -10.37
C PRO A 177 4.84 3.55 -9.56
N GLY A 178 4.99 2.81 -8.46
CA GLY A 178 6.11 2.96 -7.52
C GLY A 178 6.98 1.72 -7.40
N ALA A 179 6.38 0.58 -7.06
CA ALA A 179 7.09 -0.68 -6.85
C ALA A 179 6.12 -1.87 -6.95
N GLU A 180 6.67 -3.09 -7.04
CA GLU A 180 5.92 -4.35 -6.99
C GLU A 180 6.65 -5.34 -6.07
N ASN A 181 5.91 -6.04 -5.22
CA ASN A 181 6.36 -7.28 -4.58
C ASN A 181 5.51 -8.45 -5.09
N ILE A 182 6.13 -9.58 -5.40
CA ILE A 182 5.42 -10.82 -5.76
C ILE A 182 5.82 -11.96 -4.81
N ALA A 183 4.91 -12.91 -4.60
CA ALA A 183 5.19 -14.12 -3.84
C ALA A 183 4.37 -15.30 -4.35
N LYS A 184 4.82 -16.52 -4.06
CA LYS A 184 4.15 -17.76 -4.46
C LYS A 184 4.26 -18.80 -3.35
N GLY A 185 3.14 -19.45 -3.03
CA GLY A 185 3.08 -20.58 -2.12
C GLY A 185 2.56 -20.26 -0.72
N GLN A 186 2.66 -19.01 -0.27
CA GLN A 186 2.16 -18.59 1.04
C GLN A 186 0.63 -18.69 1.09
N THR A 187 0.11 -19.30 2.15
CA THR A 187 -1.31 -19.65 2.26
C THR A 187 -2.15 -18.61 3.00
N SER A 188 -1.51 -17.55 3.52
CA SER A 188 -2.18 -16.52 4.30
C SER A 188 -1.47 -15.17 4.18
N ALA A 189 -2.20 -14.10 4.48
CA ALA A 189 -1.68 -12.73 4.57
C ALA A 189 -0.49 -12.62 5.53
N ALA A 190 -0.55 -13.32 6.67
CA ALA A 190 0.53 -13.33 7.65
C ALA A 190 1.81 -13.99 7.11
N GLN A 191 1.69 -15.14 6.43
CA GLN A 191 2.84 -15.84 5.85
C GLN A 191 3.50 -15.03 4.73
N VAL A 192 2.72 -14.39 3.86
CA VAL A 192 3.27 -13.57 2.78
C VAL A 192 3.93 -12.30 3.33
N MET A 193 3.32 -11.67 4.35
CA MET A 193 3.90 -10.51 4.98
C MET A 193 5.24 -10.83 5.65
N ASP A 194 5.32 -11.92 6.41
CA ASP A 194 6.57 -12.37 7.02
C ASP A 194 7.65 -12.63 5.95
N SER A 195 7.29 -13.31 4.86
CA SER A 195 8.20 -13.57 3.74
C SER A 195 8.73 -12.28 3.10
N TRP A 196 7.87 -11.29 2.84
CA TRP A 196 8.29 -10.00 2.30
C TRP A 196 9.14 -9.21 3.29
N MET A 197 8.76 -9.18 4.57
CA MET A 197 9.53 -8.48 5.58
C MET A 197 10.87 -9.14 5.87
N ASN A 198 11.07 -10.42 5.56
CA ASN A 198 12.36 -11.09 5.68
C ASN A 198 13.25 -10.97 4.43
N SER A 199 12.77 -10.35 3.35
CA SER A 199 13.53 -10.05 2.13
C SER A 199 13.90 -8.56 2.07
N GLU A 200 15.18 -8.23 1.89
CA GLU A 200 15.64 -6.84 1.87
C GLU A 200 14.94 -5.99 0.79
N GLY A 201 14.86 -6.50 -0.44
CA GLY A 201 14.23 -5.78 -1.55
C GLY A 201 12.73 -5.56 -1.34
N HIS A 202 12.01 -6.60 -0.90
CA HIS A 202 10.57 -6.48 -0.65
C HIS A 202 10.26 -5.57 0.54
N ARG A 203 11.05 -5.67 1.62
CA ARG A 203 10.97 -4.79 2.78
C ARG A 203 11.24 -3.33 2.41
N ALA A 204 12.23 -3.07 1.55
CA ALA A 204 12.54 -1.72 1.09
C ALA A 204 11.34 -1.07 0.36
N ASN A 205 10.61 -1.84 -0.44
CA ASN A 205 9.37 -1.36 -1.07
C ASN A 205 8.29 -1.02 -0.02
N ILE A 206 8.03 -1.93 0.92
CA ILE A 206 7.02 -1.76 1.98
C ILE A 206 7.32 -0.53 2.86
N LEU A 207 8.59 -0.32 3.20
CA LEU A 207 9.05 0.74 4.10
C LEU A 207 9.47 2.03 3.39
N ASN A 208 9.27 2.13 2.07
CA ASN A 208 9.46 3.40 1.37
C ASN A 208 8.34 4.38 1.77
N CYS A 209 8.67 5.33 2.64
CA CYS A 209 7.70 6.31 3.15
C CYS A 209 7.15 7.27 2.09
N SER A 210 7.74 7.32 0.88
CA SER A 210 7.25 8.17 -0.22
C SER A 210 6.02 7.58 -0.92
N LEU A 211 5.82 6.26 -0.82
CA LEU A 211 4.65 5.58 -1.37
C LEU A 211 3.43 5.89 -0.52
N THR A 212 2.28 6.08 -1.18
CA THR A 212 1.01 6.45 -0.52
C THR A 212 -0.13 5.49 -0.82
N LYS A 213 -0.01 4.70 -1.90
CA LYS A 213 -1.04 3.78 -2.39
C LYS A 213 -0.58 2.33 -2.41
N LEU A 214 -1.54 1.41 -2.23
CA LEU A 214 -1.36 -0.02 -2.30
C LEU A 214 -2.50 -0.68 -3.08
N GLY A 215 -2.16 -1.65 -3.92
CA GLY A 215 -3.08 -2.66 -4.43
C GLY A 215 -2.56 -4.06 -4.10
N VAL A 216 -3.46 -5.00 -3.82
CA VAL A 216 -3.10 -6.39 -3.50
C VAL A 216 -3.94 -7.35 -4.33
N GLY A 217 -3.27 -8.23 -5.06
CA GLY A 217 -3.86 -9.33 -5.81
C GLY A 217 -3.50 -10.67 -5.17
N PHE A 218 -4.46 -11.60 -5.14
CA PHE A 218 -4.22 -12.96 -4.66
C PHE A 218 -5.01 -13.99 -5.47
N THR A 219 -4.30 -15.02 -5.95
CA THR A 219 -4.90 -16.15 -6.67
C THR A 219 -4.61 -17.44 -5.91
N LYS A 220 -5.67 -18.11 -5.44
CA LYS A 220 -5.56 -19.36 -4.66
C LYS A 220 -4.96 -20.52 -5.44
N ALA A 221 -5.18 -20.56 -6.76
CA ALA A 221 -4.55 -21.55 -7.63
C ALA A 221 -3.03 -21.28 -7.68
N GLY A 222 -2.25 -22.08 -6.97
CA GLY A 222 -0.79 -21.89 -6.84
C GLY A 222 -0.37 -20.81 -5.83
N ASN A 223 -1.32 -20.19 -5.12
CA ASN A 223 -1.08 -19.16 -4.11
C ASN A 223 -0.17 -18.03 -4.59
N TYR A 224 -0.53 -17.37 -5.69
CA TYR A 224 0.20 -16.23 -6.23
C TYR A 224 -0.26 -14.94 -5.57
N TRP A 225 0.69 -14.11 -5.15
CA TRP A 225 0.46 -12.82 -4.51
C TRP A 225 1.16 -11.73 -5.30
N VAL A 226 0.50 -10.60 -5.45
CA VAL A 226 1.06 -9.37 -6.01
C VAL A 226 0.71 -8.22 -5.10
N GLN A 227 1.68 -7.34 -4.86
CA GLN A 227 1.53 -6.11 -4.12
C GLN A 227 2.10 -4.97 -4.96
N ASP A 228 1.21 -4.14 -5.49
CA ASP A 228 1.57 -2.99 -6.31
C ASP A 228 1.47 -1.70 -5.50
N PHE A 229 2.50 -0.86 -5.60
CA PHE A 229 2.57 0.40 -4.88
C PHE A 229 2.51 1.60 -5.82
N GLY A 230 2.00 2.71 -5.30
CA GLY A 230 1.91 3.98 -6.02
C GLY A 230 2.27 5.20 -5.17
N TYR A 231 2.73 6.25 -5.84
CA TYR A 231 2.94 7.59 -5.26
C TYR A 231 1.66 8.40 -5.18
#